data_AF-A0A382PAC2-F1
#
_entry.id   AF-A0A382PAC2-F1
#
_cell.length_a   1.000
_cell.length_b   1.000
_cell.length_c   1.000
_cell.angle_alpha   90.00
_cell.angle_beta   90.00
_cell.angle_gamma   90.00
#
_symmetry.space_group_name_H-M   'P 1'
#
loop_
_entity.id
_entity.type
_entity.pdbx_description
1 polymer ?
#
loop_
_entity_poly.entity_id
_entity_poly.type
_entity_poly.pdbx_seq_one_letter_code
_entity_poly.pdbx_strand_id
1 'polypeptide(L)' 'MHRRLPPLNALKSFEAAARHLSFTKAADELFVTQAAVSHQIKALEDFLSMKLFLRR' A
#
# COMPACT_ATOMS: atom_id res chain seq x y z
N MET A 1 15.43 -21.92 2.55
CA MET A 1 14.65 -20.96 1.73
C MET A 1 14.32 -19.74 2.58
N HIS A 2 14.98 -18.60 2.38
CA HIS A 2 14.50 -17.35 2.96
C HIS A 2 13.29 -16.87 2.15
N ARG A 3 12.10 -17.03 2.74
CA ARG A 3 10.87 -16.50 2.16
C ARG A 3 11.02 -14.98 2.16
N ARG A 4 11.21 -14.40 0.98
CA ARG A 4 11.12 -12.94 0.82
C ARG A 4 9.71 -12.57 1.23
N LEU A 5 9.60 -11.75 2.26
CA LEU A 5 8.32 -11.24 2.75
C LEU A 5 8.16 -9.80 2.24
N PRO A 6 6.93 -9.39 1.90
CA PRO A 6 6.68 -8.00 1.55
C PRO A 6 6.99 -7.10 2.76
N PRO A 7 7.40 -5.85 2.52
CA PRO A 7 7.62 -4.89 3.60
C PRO A 7 6.31 -4.68 4.39
N LEU A 8 6.40 -4.67 5.72
CA LEU A 8 5.22 -4.55 6.58
C LEU A 8 4.44 -3.25 6.33
N ASN A 9 5.14 -2.16 6.04
CA ASN A 9 4.50 -0.87 5.75
C ASN A 9 3.71 -0.90 4.45
N ALA A 10 4.17 -1.65 3.45
CA ALA A 10 3.44 -1.89 2.20
C ALA A 10 2.10 -2.57 2.46
N LEU A 11 2.09 -3.61 3.31
CA LEU A 11 0.86 -4.29 3.71
C LEU A 11 -0.09 -3.37 4.49
N LYS A 12 0.44 -2.59 5.45
CA LYS A 12 -0.36 -1.63 6.22
C LYS A 12 -1.00 -0.56 5.33
N SER A 13 -0.22 0.04 4.43
CA SER A 13 -0.73 1.04 3.49
C SER A 13 -1.78 0.47 2.55
N PHE A 14 -1.60 -0.76 2.07
CA PHE A 14 -2.59 -1.44 1.24
C PHE A 14 -3.90 -1.68 1.99
N GLU A 15 -3.84 -2.26 3.20
CA GLU A 15 -5.01 -2.60 3.99
C GLU A 15 -5.82 -1.35 4.38
N ALA A 16 -5.16 -0.29 4.85
CA ALA A 16 -5.82 0.98 5.16
C ALA A 16 -6.44 1.63 3.91
N ALA A 17 -5.73 1.62 2.77
CA ALA A 17 -6.25 2.15 1.51
C ALA A 17 -7.45 1.35 0.98
N ALA A 18 -7.42 0.03 1.11
CA ALA A 18 -8.53 -0.86 0.72
C ALA A 18 -9.74 -0.64 1.63
N ARG A 19 -9.54 -0.47 2.94
CA ARG A 19 -10.61 -0.19 3.90
C ARG A 19 -11.29 1.15 3.65
N HIS A 20 -10.50 2.20 3.39
CA HIS A 20 -11.01 3.56 3.19
C HIS A 20 -11.47 3.86 1.76
N LEU A 21 -11.11 3.01 0.79
CA LEU A 21 -11.25 3.27 -0.65
C LEU A 21 -10.63 4.63 -1.06
N SER A 22 -9.61 5.08 -0.32
CA SER A 22 -9.00 6.40 -0.51
C SER A 22 -7.57 6.41 0.01
N PHE A 23 -6.62 6.79 -0.85
CA PHE A 23 -5.22 6.95 -0.46
C PHE A 23 -5.00 8.15 0.47
N THR A 24 -5.83 9.19 0.38
CA THR A 24 -5.76 10.35 1.26
C THR A 24 -6.16 9.97 2.68
N LYS A 25 -7.34 9.33 2.85
CA LYS A 25 -7.80 8.90 4.18
C LYS A 25 -6.88 7.87 4.83
N ALA A 26 -6.31 6.96 4.03
CA ALA A 26 -5.32 6.01 4.52
C ALA A 26 -4.02 6.71 4.98
N ALA A 27 -3.62 7.78 4.30
CA ALA A 27 -2.46 8.58 4.70
C ALA A 27 -2.73 9.32 6.01
N ASP A 28 -3.93 9.87 6.18
CA ASP A 28 -4.37 10.50 7.43
C ASP A 28 -4.39 9.49 8.60
N GLU A 29 -4.95 8.28 8.41
CA GLU A 29 -4.95 7.22 9.45
C GLU A 29 -3.53 6.81 9.84
N LEU A 30 -2.64 6.69 8.86
CA LEU A 30 -1.27 6.21 9.07
C LEU A 30 -0.29 7.33 9.47
N PHE A 31 -0.75 8.58 9.61
CA PHE A 31 0.07 9.76 9.90
C PHE A 31 1.25 9.93 8.93
N VAL A 32 1.01 9.71 7.65
CA VAL A 32 2.00 9.85 6.57
C VAL A 32 1.45 10.71 5.43
N THR A 33 2.28 11.03 4.46
CA THR A 33 1.82 11.71 3.24
C THR A 33 1.11 10.74 2.29
N GLN A 34 0.18 11.26 1.49
CA GLN A 34 -0.47 10.46 0.43
C GLN A 34 0.56 9.88 -0.56
N ALA A 35 1.65 10.62 -0.82
CA ALA A 35 2.76 10.15 -1.64
C ALA A 35 3.44 8.91 -1.03
N ALA A 36 3.64 8.89 0.30
CA ALA A 36 4.20 7.74 0.99
C ALA A 36 3.30 6.50 0.86
N VAL A 37 1.98 6.65 1.05
CA VAL A 37 1.02 5.56 0.85
C VAL A 37 1.08 5.04 -0.59
N SER A 38 1.11 5.94 -1.58
CA SER A 38 1.22 5.58 -3.00
C SER A 38 2.50 4.79 -3.30
N HIS A 39 3.64 5.22 -2.74
CA HIS A 39 4.93 4.54 -2.89
C HIS A 39 4.91 3.14 -2.25
N GLN A 40 4.32 3.00 -1.06
CA GLN A 40 4.23 1.72 -0.36
C GLN A 40 3.32 0.73 -1.09
N ILE A 41 2.20 1.21 -1.63
CA ILE A 41 1.32 0.39 -2.48
C ILE A 41 2.06 -0.05 -3.75
N LYS A 42 2.77 0.88 -4.42
CA LYS A 42 3.56 0.54 -5.61
C LYS A 42 4.62 -0.53 -5.30
N ALA A 43 5.35 -0.38 -4.20
CA ALA A 43 6.33 -1.37 -3.77
C ALA A 43 5.69 -2.75 -3.52
N LEU A 44 4.45 -2.79 -3.00
CA LEU A 44 3.72 -4.04 -2.82
C LEU A 44 3.27 -4.64 -4.15
N GLU A 45 2.75 -3.81 -5.07
CA GLU A 45 2.38 -4.25 -6.42
C GLU A 45 3.59 -4.82 -7.16
N ASP A 46 4.76 -4.17 -7.05
CA ASP A 46 6.01 -4.63 -7.67
C ASP A 46 6.49 -5.94 -7.03
N PHE A 47 6.41 -6.07 -5.71
CA PHE A 47 6.76 -7.28 -4.99
C PHE A 47 5.88 -8.47 -5.38
N LEU A 48 4.58 -8.25 -5.57
CA LEU A 48 3.60 -9.27 -5.97
C LEU A 48 3.50 -9.44 -7.49
N SER A 49 4.11 -8.55 -8.27
CA SER A 49 3.96 -8.47 -9.73
C SER A 49 2.50 -8.41 -10.17
N MET A 50 1.66 -7.69 -9.42
CA MET A 50 0.23 -7.56 -9.69
C MET A 50 -0.31 -6.19 -9.28
N LYS A 51 -1.35 -5.73 -9.98
CA LYS A 51 -2.09 -4.53 -9.58
C LYS A 51 -3.06 -4.86 -8.46
N LEU A 52 -3.06 -4.04 -7.42
CA LEU A 52 -3.88 -4.24 -6.22
C LEU A 52 -5.13 -3.35 -6.20
N PHE A 53 -5.11 -2.25 -6.96
CA PHE A 53 -6.24 -1.34 -7.10
C PHE A 53 -6.60 -1.12 -8.56
N LEU A 54 -7.90 -1.15 -8.85
CA LEU A 54 -8.46 -0.68 -10.11
C LEU A 54 -8.63 0.84 -10.02
N ARG A 55 -7.85 1.58 -10.81
CA ARG A 55 -7.96 3.04 -10.91
C ARG A 55 -8.74 3.33 -12.19
N ARG A 56 -9.79 4.14 -12.09
CA ARG A 56 -10.48 4.71 -13.26
C ARG A 56 -9.79 6.00 -13.68
#